data_AF-A0A1F8BY56-F1
#
_entry.id   AF-A0A1F8BY56-F1
#
_cell.length_a   1.000
_cell.length_b   1.000
_cell.length_c   1.000
_cell.angle_alpha   90.00
_cell.angle_beta   90.00
_cell.angle_gamma   90.00
#
_symmetry.space_group_name_H-M   'P 1'
#
loop_
_entity.id
_entity.type
_entity.pdbx_description
1 polymer ?
#
loop_
_entity_poly.entity_id
_entity_poly.type
_entity_poly.pdbx_seq_one_letter_code
_entity_poly.pdbx_strand_id
1 'polypeptide(L)'
;MTKTINISLPVGMYQDAKRVLKEKQYTSFSELMRNSLRQTLYPELTINGFTPEFEDEVLRIAATPDDNDLVWETEEDIDKYFQQVKKKTKASDDKN
;
A
#
# COMPACT_ATOMS: atom_id res chain seq x y z
N MET A 1 1.50 -21.30 -8.38
CA MET A 1 2.12 -22.65 -8.36
C MET A 1 3.55 -22.50 -7.86
N THR A 2 4.05 -23.37 -6.99
CA THR A 2 5.42 -23.33 -6.46
C THR A 2 6.23 -24.52 -6.94
N LYS A 3 7.56 -24.36 -7.08
CA LYS A 3 8.50 -25.46 -7.34
C LYS A 3 9.58 -25.50 -6.27
N THR A 4 9.93 -26.70 -5.82
CA THR A 4 11.00 -26.93 -4.84
C THR A 4 12.34 -27.03 -5.56
N ILE A 5 13.35 -26.33 -5.03
CA ILE A 5 14.72 -26.35 -5.53
C ILE A 5 15.62 -26.75 -4.38
N ASN A 6 16.48 -27.75 -4.60
CA ASN A 6 17.52 -28.14 -3.65
C ASN A 6 18.83 -27.46 -4.04
N ILE A 7 19.46 -26.76 -3.09
CA ILE A 7 20.73 -26.06 -3.30
C ILE A 7 21.71 -26.42 -2.19
N SER A 8 23.00 -26.44 -2.52
CA SER A 8 24.08 -26.54 -1.54
C SER A 8 24.73 -25.17 -1.38
N LEU A 9 25.07 -24.82 -0.15
CA LEU A 9 25.71 -23.54 0.18
C LEU A 9 27.02 -23.80 0.95
N PRO A 10 28.05 -22.95 0.78
CA PRO A 10 29.20 -22.94 1.68
C PRO A 10 28.75 -22.75 3.13
N VAL A 11 29.42 -23.44 4.07
CA VAL A 11 29.04 -23.43 5.49
C VAL A 11 28.97 -22.01 6.06
N GLY A 12 29.96 -21.16 5.74
CA GLY A 12 29.96 -19.76 6.18
C GLY A 12 28.75 -18.98 5.66
N MET A 13 28.44 -19.14 4.37
CA MET A 13 27.27 -18.48 3.76
C MET A 13 25.95 -18.93 4.39
N TYR A 14 25.83 -20.21 4.73
CA TYR A 14 24.66 -20.73 5.43
C TYR A 14 24.51 -20.13 6.84
N GLN A 15 25.62 -19.97 7.57
CA GLN A 15 25.62 -19.33 8.88
C GLN A 15 25.23 -17.85 8.79
N ASP A 16 25.79 -17.13 7.83
CA ASP A 16 25.45 -15.72 7.56
C ASP A 16 23.97 -15.57 7.21
N ALA A 17 23.44 -16.45 6.36
CA ALA A 17 22.03 -16.43 5.99
C ALA A 17 21.12 -16.75 7.20
N LYS A 18 21.53 -17.62 8.14
CA LYS A 18 20.79 -17.80 9.41
C LYS A 18 20.80 -16.56 10.30
N ARG A 19 21.89 -15.80 10.31
CA ARG A 19 21.96 -14.52 11.04
C ARG A 19 20.98 -13.52 10.42
N VAL A 20 21.04 -13.35 9.10
CA VAL A 20 20.12 -12.47 8.35
C VAL A 20 18.65 -12.85 8.57
N LEU A 21 18.35 -14.15 8.62
CA LEU A 21 16.99 -14.64 8.88
C LEU A 21 16.43 -14.10 10.20
N LYS A 22 17.25 -14.01 11.25
CA LYS A 22 16.86 -13.43 12.55
C LYS A 22 16.77 -11.90 12.50
N GLU A 23 17.78 -11.25 11.93
CA GLU A 23 17.88 -9.78 11.89
C GLU A 23 16.77 -9.14 11.04
N LYS A 24 16.40 -9.78 9.93
CA LYS A 24 15.37 -9.31 9.00
C LYS A 24 14.01 -9.99 9.23
N GLN A 25 13.88 -10.78 10.30
CA GLN A 25 12.64 -11.43 10.71
C GLN A 25 11.96 -12.27 9.60
N TYR A 26 12.74 -12.97 8.79
CA TYR A 26 12.18 -13.91 7.83
C TYR A 26 11.66 -15.16 8.54
N THR A 27 10.52 -15.67 8.09
CA THR A 27 9.89 -16.88 8.66
C THR A 27 10.68 -18.13 8.29
N SER A 28 11.34 -18.14 7.12
CA SER A 28 12.09 -19.30 6.64
C SER A 28 13.25 -18.94 5.72
N PHE A 29 14.19 -19.87 5.59
CA PHE A 29 15.31 -19.73 4.66
C PHE A 29 14.83 -19.60 3.20
N SER A 30 13.79 -20.34 2.83
CA SER A 30 13.18 -20.28 1.50
C SER A 30 12.58 -18.90 1.21
N GLU A 31 12.12 -18.17 2.23
CA GLU A 31 11.60 -16.81 2.08
C GLU A 31 12.73 -15.82 1.79
N LEU A 32 13.81 -15.88 2.57
CA LEU A 32 15.03 -15.11 2.31
C LEU A 32 15.54 -15.34 0.88
N MET A 33 15.67 -16.60 0.45
CA MET A 33 16.14 -16.93 -0.89
C MET A 33 15.19 -16.44 -1.99
N ARG A 34 13.87 -16.56 -1.79
CA ARG A 34 12.88 -16.01 -2.74
C ARG A 34 12.99 -14.49 -2.83
N ASN A 35 13.21 -13.79 -1.71
CA ASN A 35 13.35 -12.34 -1.71
C ASN A 35 14.61 -11.90 -2.46
N SER A 36 15.77 -12.50 -2.15
CA SER A 36 17.03 -12.19 -2.84
C SER A 36 16.95 -12.50 -4.34
N LEU A 37 16.34 -13.63 -4.70
CA LEU A 37 16.15 -14.00 -6.10
C LEU A 37 15.20 -13.02 -6.81
N ARG A 38 14.12 -12.57 -6.14
CA ARG A 38 13.21 -11.58 -6.69
C ARG A 38 13.92 -10.27 -6.98
N GLN A 39 14.72 -9.76 -6.04
CA GLN A 39 15.50 -8.54 -6.23
C GLN A 39 16.53 -8.65 -7.37
N THR A 40 17.06 -9.85 -7.59
CA THR A 40 18.04 -10.11 -8.65
C THR A 40 17.38 -10.24 -10.03
N LEU A 41 16.25 -10.95 -10.10
CA LEU A 41 15.58 -11.28 -11.37
C LEU A 41 14.59 -10.21 -11.82
N TYR A 42 14.00 -9.48 -10.87
CA TYR A 42 13.02 -8.44 -11.09
C TYR A 42 13.47 -7.17 -10.37
N PRO A 43 14.56 -6.53 -10.85
CA PRO A 43 14.92 -5.22 -10.38
C PRO A 43 13.76 -4.26 -10.68
N GLU A 44 13.39 -3.46 -9.68
CA GLU A 44 12.30 -2.48 -9.68
C GLU A 44 10.92 -2.99 -9.25
N LEU A 45 10.79 -3.14 -7.93
CA LEU A 45 9.55 -2.87 -7.22
C LEU A 45 9.82 -1.66 -6.34
N THR A 46 8.87 -0.73 -6.28
CA THR A 46 8.96 0.45 -5.42
C THR A 46 8.98 0.04 -3.94
N ILE A 47 9.18 0.98 -3.01
CA ILE A 47 9.31 0.70 -1.57
C ILE A 47 8.10 -0.11 -1.04
N ASN A 48 6.95 0.01 -1.69
CA ASN A 48 5.70 -0.66 -1.34
C ASN A 48 5.47 -2.01 -2.05
N GLY A 49 6.42 -2.50 -2.84
CA GLY A 49 6.31 -3.78 -3.54
C GLY A 49 5.45 -3.75 -4.81
N PHE A 50 5.14 -2.55 -5.32
CA PHE A 50 4.41 -2.34 -6.56
C PHE A 50 5.38 -2.11 -7.72
N THR A 51 4.93 -2.38 -8.95
CA THR A 51 5.64 -1.82 -10.11
C THR A 51 5.39 -0.30 -10.10
N PRO A 52 6.32 0.53 -10.62
CA PRO A 52 6.13 1.98 -10.66
C PRO A 52 4.77 2.38 -11.27
N GLU A 53 4.34 1.68 -12.32
CA GLU A 53 3.07 1.94 -13.01
C GLU A 53 1.86 1.63 -12.12
N PHE A 54 1.96 0.60 -11.27
CA PHE A 54 0.89 0.26 -10.34
C PHE A 54 0.81 1.26 -9.19
N GLU A 55 1.96 1.71 -8.66
CA GLU A 55 1.95 2.74 -7.62
C GLU A 55 1.39 4.07 -8.14
N ASP A 56 1.75 4.47 -9.36
CA ASP A 56 1.19 5.65 -10.02
C ASP A 56 -0.32 5.52 -10.23
N GLU A 57 -0.81 4.35 -10.61
CA GLU A 57 -2.25 4.08 -10.74
C GLU A 57 -2.98 4.20 -9.40
N VAL A 58 -2.42 3.63 -8.33
CA VAL A 58 -2.99 3.71 -6.98
C VAL A 58 -3.01 5.14 -6.46
N LEU A 59 -1.92 5.88 -6.64
CA LEU A 59 -1.85 7.29 -6.26
C LEU A 59 -2.85 8.14 -7.06
N ARG A 60 -3.02 7.85 -8.35
CA ARG A 60 -4.01 8.53 -9.19
C ARG A 60 -5.44 8.24 -8.71
N ILE A 61 -5.77 6.98 -8.41
CA ILE A 61 -7.10 6.62 -7.88
C ILE A 61 -7.32 7.30 -6.53
N ALA A 62 -6.35 7.27 -5.62
CA ALA A 62 -6.48 7.92 -4.31
C ALA A 62 -6.62 9.46 -4.40
N ALA A 63 -6.04 10.07 -5.44
CA ALA A 63 -6.16 11.49 -5.72
C ALA A 63 -7.44 11.86 -6.51
N THR A 64 -8.17 10.88 -7.04
CA THR A 64 -9.43 11.10 -7.76
C THR A 64 -10.58 11.00 -6.76
N PRO A 65 -11.37 12.07 -6.57
CA PRO A 65 -12.57 12.00 -5.72
C PRO A 65 -13.56 11.01 -6.33
N ASP A 66 -14.19 10.16 -5.52
CA ASP A 66 -15.32 9.33 -6.00
C ASP A 66 -16.49 10.26 -6.41
N ASP A 67 -17.41 9.79 -7.27
CA ASP A 67 -18.53 10.59 -7.84
C ASP A 67 -19.42 11.32 -6.80
N ASN A 68 -19.27 11.04 -5.50
CA ASN A 68 -19.99 11.70 -4.40
C ASN A 68 -19.10 12.51 -3.44
N ASP A 69 -17.81 12.64 -3.71
CA ASP A 69 -16.88 13.39 -2.86
C ASP A 69 -16.92 14.88 -3.21
N LEU A 70 -17.19 15.70 -2.19
CA LEU A 70 -17.16 17.15 -2.31
C LEU A 70 -15.73 17.64 -2.11
N VAL A 71 -15.11 18.15 -3.17
CA VAL A 71 -13.81 18.82 -3.10
C VAL A 71 -14.01 20.24 -2.56
N TRP A 72 -13.34 20.58 -1.46
CA TRP A 72 -13.38 21.91 -0.85
C TRP A 72 -12.04 22.60 -1.08
N GLU A 73 -12.02 23.63 -1.92
CA GLU A 73 -10.78 24.36 -2.25
C GLU A 73 -10.63 25.64 -1.41
N THR A 74 -11.74 26.18 -0.91
CA THR A 74 -11.77 27.45 -0.16
C THR A 74 -12.57 27.34 1.13
N GLU A 75 -12.27 28.20 2.12
CA GLU A 75 -13.04 28.28 3.37
C GLU A 75 -14.52 28.59 3.11
N GLU A 76 -14.85 29.30 2.03
CA GLU A 76 -16.22 29.62 1.65
C GLU A 76 -17.03 28.38 1.23
N ASP A 77 -16.38 27.34 0.69
CA ASP A 77 -17.04 26.10 0.28
C ASP A 77 -17.50 25.30 1.49
N ILE A 78 -16.70 25.34 2.55
CA ILE A 78 -17.01 24.75 3.85
C ILE A 78 -18.25 25.44 4.45
N ASP A 79 -18.27 26.77 4.44
CA ASP A 79 -19.39 27.55 4.98
C ASP A 79 -20.70 27.30 4.21
N LYS A 80 -20.64 27.25 2.87
CA LYS A 80 -21.81 26.94 2.03
C LYS A 80 -22.36 25.55 2.32
N TYR A 81 -21.49 24.55 2.52
CA TYR A 81 -21.92 23.20 2.88
C TYR A 81 -22.67 23.19 4.21
N PHE A 82 -22.11 23.80 5.26
CA PHE A 82 -22.76 23.84 6.57
C PHE A 82 -24.07 24.64 6.58
N GLN A 83 -24.20 25.68 5.74
CA GLN A 83 -25.48 26.38 5.55
C GLN A 83 -26.54 25.50 4.90
N GLN A 84 -26.17 24.66 3.92
CA GLN A 84 -27.10 23.71 3.30
C GLN A 84 -27.53 22.61 4.27
N VAL A 85 -26.61 22.09 5.08
CA VAL A 85 -26.91 21.10 6.13
C VAL A 85 -27.87 21.67 7.17
N LYS A 86 -27.65 22.92 7.64
CA LYS A 86 -28.55 23.62 8.57
C LYS A 86 -29.95 23.85 7.99
N LYS A 87 -30.05 24.17 6.69
CA LYS A 87 -31.35 24.32 6.01
C LYS A 87 -32.11 22.99 5.91
N LYS A 88 -31.42 21.89 5.63
CA LYS A 88 -32.03 20.55 5.56
C LYS A 88 -32.56 20.09 6.92
N THR A 89 -31.81 20.31 8.00
CA THR A 89 -32.24 19.97 9.38
C THR A 89 -33.43 20.82 9.83
N LYS A 90 -33.45 22.11 9.51
CA LYS A 90 -34.60 22.98 9.84
C LYS A 90 -35.88 22.60 9.09
N ALA A 91 -35.75 22.18 7.82
CA ALA A 91 -36.88 21.71 7.01
C ALA A 91 -37.43 20.33 7.44
N SER A 92 -36.63 19.52 8.14
CA SER A 92 -37.11 18.27 8.76
C SER A 92 -37.77 18.50 10.12
N ASP A 93 -37.35 19.51 10.88
CA ASP A 93 -38.00 19.88 12.16
C ASP A 93 -39.35 20.56 11.96
N ASP A 94 -39.53 21.39 10.92
CA ASP A 94 -40.83 22.03 10.58
C ASP A 94 -41.89 21.05 10.03
N LYS A 95 -41.54 19.78 9.80
CA LYS A 95 -42.45 18.74 9.28
C LYS A 95 -42.86 17.69 10.32
N ASN A 96 -42.54 17.91 11.59
CA ASN A 96 -42.99 17.10 12.73
C ASN A 96 -44.01 17.87 13.58
#